data_AF-X1IWH6-F1
#
_entry.id   AF-X1IWH6-F1
#
_cell.length_a   1.000
_cell.length_b   1.000
_cell.length_c   1.000
_cell.angle_alpha   90.00
_cell.angle_beta   90.00
_cell.angle_gamma   90.00
#
_symmetry.space_group_name_H-M   'P 1'
#
loop_
_entity.id
_entity.type
_entity.pdbx_description
1 polymer ?
#
loop_
_entity_poly.entity_id
_entity_poly.type
_entity_poly.pdbx_seq_one_letter_code
_entity_poly.pdbx_strand_id
1 'polypeptide(L)'
;MRDKDKTKEQLINELEQMHQRVAKLVTSEAERKRVEEALQETERLYRLVAENAADAIWTVGLDMRPTYMSPSITRLLGYSVEEAMVKTMKE
;
A
#
# COMPACT_ATOMS: atom_id res chain seq x y z
N MET A 1 24.62 12.03 -33.02
CA MET A 1 25.15 13.30 -33.56
C MET A 1 24.06 13.99 -34.38
N ARG A 2 23.54 15.12 -33.88
CA ARG A 2 22.96 16.25 -34.63
C ARG A 2 22.32 17.21 -33.61
N ASP A 3 23.14 18.05 -32.99
CA ASP A 3 22.68 19.07 -32.02
C ASP A 3 23.51 20.35 -32.10
N LYS A 4 24.02 20.71 -33.29
CA LYS A 4 24.95 21.83 -33.42
C LYS A 4 24.36 23.14 -33.96
N ASP A 5 23.12 23.14 -34.45
CA ASP A 5 22.51 24.33 -35.06
C ASP A 5 21.11 24.65 -34.49
N LYS A 6 20.93 24.57 -33.16
CA LYS A 6 19.73 25.11 -32.51
C LYS A 6 19.90 26.61 -32.27
N THR A 7 18.90 27.39 -32.64
CA THR A 7 18.84 28.82 -32.31
C THR A 7 18.65 29.02 -30.81
N LYS A 8 19.06 30.18 -30.28
CA LYS A 8 18.88 30.53 -28.86
C LYS A 8 17.42 30.41 -28.40
N GLU A 9 16.48 30.75 -29.27
CA GLU A 9 15.04 30.69 -29.01
C GLU A 9 14.53 29.24 -28.92
N GLN A 10 15.02 28.35 -29.79
CA GLN A 10 14.72 26.91 -29.70
C GLN A 10 15.24 26.30 -28.39
N LEU A 11 16.46 26.66 -27.96
CA LEU A 11 17.01 26.20 -26.70
C LEU A 11 16.21 26.70 -25.48
N ILE A 12 15.74 27.95 -25.51
CA ILE A 12 14.90 28.51 -24.45
C ILE A 12 13.56 27.75 -24.36
N ASN A 13 12.91 27.50 -25.50
CA ASN A 13 11.65 26.76 -25.54
C ASN A 13 11.81 25.31 -25.06
N GLU A 14 12.88 24.63 -25.46
CA GLU A 14 13.17 23.27 -24.97
C GLU A 14 13.43 23.25 -23.46
N LEU A 15 14.17 24.24 -22.95
CA LEU A 15 14.44 24.38 -21.52
C LEU A 15 13.16 24.62 -20.72
N GLU A 16 12.27 25.48 -21.21
CA GLU A 16 10.98 25.76 -20.59
C GLU A 16 10.08 24.51 -20.57
N GLN A 17 10.02 23.77 -21.68
CA GLN A 17 9.29 22.50 -21.73
C GLN A 17 9.88 21.47 -20.77
N MET A 18 11.21 21.39 -20.67
CA MET A 18 11.87 20.48 -19.73
C MET A 18 11.54 20.84 -18.28
N HIS A 19 11.60 22.13 -17.92
CA HIS A 19 11.20 22.60 -16.59
C HIS A 19 9.74 22.28 -16.26
N GLN A 20 8.82 22.49 -17.22
CA GLN A 20 7.41 22.13 -17.03
C GLN A 20 7.23 20.62 -16.82
N ARG A 21 7.97 19.78 -17.55
CA ARG A 21 7.93 18.32 -17.37
C ARG A 21 8.47 17.90 -16.01
N VAL A 22 9.58 18.48 -15.56
CA VAL A 22 10.15 18.22 -14.23
C VAL A 22 9.17 18.62 -13.14
N ALA A 23 8.55 19.80 -13.23
CA ALA A 23 7.56 20.25 -12.25
C ALA A 23 6.35 19.30 -12.15
N LYS A 24 5.86 18.80 -13.29
CA LYS A 24 4.79 17.79 -13.33
C LYS A 24 5.19 16.45 -12.71
N LEU A 25 6.43 16.02 -12.92
CA LEU A 25 6.94 14.78 -12.32
C LEU A 25 7.09 14.91 -10.80
N VAL A 26 7.65 16.02 -10.31
CA VAL A 26 7.80 16.27 -8.88
C VAL A 26 6.45 16.31 -8.18
N THR A 27 5.47 17.00 -8.76
CA THR A 27 4.10 17.07 -8.21
C THR A 27 3.42 15.70 -8.21
N SER A 28 3.51 14.94 -9.30
CA SER A 28 2.98 13.58 -9.38
C SER A 28 3.66 12.63 -8.37
N GLU A 29 4.97 12.74 -8.17
CA GLU A 29 5.69 11.91 -7.19
C GLU A 29 5.28 12.28 -5.76
N ALA A 30 5.13 13.56 -5.46
CA ALA A 30 4.67 14.03 -4.14
C ALA A 30 3.23 13.58 -3.84
N GLU A 31 2.35 13.57 -4.85
CA GLU A 31 1.00 13.02 -4.73
C GLU A 31 1.02 11.51 -4.47
N ARG A 32 1.81 10.76 -5.25
CA ARG A 32 1.95 9.30 -5.07
C ARG A 32 2.44 8.96 -3.65
N LYS A 33 3.49 9.64 -3.16
CA LYS A 33 4.03 9.41 -1.81
C LYS A 33 3.01 9.70 -0.72
N ARG A 34 2.26 10.80 -0.83
CA ARG A 34 1.21 11.12 0.15
C ARG A 34 0.12 10.04 0.23
N VAL A 35 -0.27 9.48 -0.92
CA VAL A 35 -1.25 8.38 -0.97
C VAL A 35 -0.67 7.11 -0.34
N GLU A 36 0.58 6.77 -0.65
CA GLU A 36 1.27 5.60 -0.09
C GLU A 36 1.43 5.70 1.43
N GLU A 37 1.84 6.86 1.95
CA GLU A 37 1.97 7.11 3.38
C GLU A 37 0.62 7.02 4.10
N ALA A 38 -0.44 7.62 3.53
CA ALA A 38 -1.78 7.55 4.10
C ALA A 38 -2.33 6.12 4.10
N LEU A 39 -2.06 5.34 3.04
CA LEU A 39 -2.41 3.92 2.99
C LEU A 39 -1.66 3.13 4.05
N GLN A 40 -0.35 3.32 4.17
CA GLN A 40 0.48 2.62 5.14
C GLN A 40 0.04 2.92 6.59
N GLU A 41 -0.27 4.17 6.91
CA GLU A 41 -0.73 4.53 8.25
C GLU A 41 -2.11 3.92 8.55
N THR A 42 -3.00 3.91 7.56
CA THR A 42 -4.32 3.28 7.69
C THR A 42 -4.20 1.77 7.90
N GLU A 43 -3.35 1.09 7.12
CA GLU A 43 -3.06 -0.34 7.29
C GLU A 43 -2.48 -0.64 8.68
N ARG A 44 -1.57 0.21 9.16
CA ARG A 44 -0.99 0.09 10.50
C ARG A 44 -2.06 0.23 11.59
N LEU A 45 -2.96 1.20 11.45
CA LEU A 45 -4.05 1.42 12.40
C LEU A 45 -5.02 0.23 12.41
N TYR A 46 -5.43 -0.28 11.24
CA TYR A 46 -6.30 -1.46 11.16
C TYR A 46 -5.65 -2.68 11.78
N ARG A 47 -4.36 -2.91 11.51
CA ARG A 47 -3.61 -4.00 12.13
C ARG A 47 -3.56 -3.85 13.65
N LEU A 48 -3.26 -2.66 14.16
CA LEU A 48 -3.23 -2.38 15.60
C LEU A 48 -4.58 -2.70 16.26
N VAL A 49 -5.68 -2.25 15.65
CA VAL A 49 -7.04 -2.52 16.15
C VAL A 49 -7.33 -4.02 16.13
N ALA A 50 -7.08 -4.70 15.01
CA ALA A 50 -7.38 -6.12 14.88
C ALA A 50 -6.52 -7.01 15.79
N GLU A 51 -5.24 -6.68 15.97
CA GLU A 51 -4.33 -7.40 16.86
C GLU A 51 -4.70 -7.27 18.35
N ASN A 52 -5.29 -6.14 18.74
CA ASN A 52 -5.61 -5.82 20.13
C ASN A 52 -7.11 -5.96 20.47
N ALA A 53 -7.95 -6.31 19.51
CA ALA A 53 -9.37 -6.55 19.75
C ALA A 53 -9.57 -7.69 20.78
N ALA A 54 -10.61 -7.54 21.61
CA ALA A 54 -11.02 -8.60 22.52
C ALA A 54 -11.71 -9.75 21.78
N ASP A 55 -12.58 -9.39 20.83
CA ASP A 55 -13.31 -10.34 19.98
C ASP A 55 -12.40 -10.96 18.91
N ALA A 56 -12.79 -12.15 18.43
CA ALA A 56 -12.14 -12.78 17.29
C ALA A 56 -12.52 -12.05 16.00
N ILE A 57 -11.52 -11.64 15.24
CA ILE A 57 -11.66 -11.02 13.92
C ILE A 57 -10.95 -11.94 12.93
N TRP A 58 -11.65 -12.36 11.89
CA TRP A 58 -11.04 -13.08 10.79
C TRP A 58 -11.59 -12.58 9.46
N THR A 59 -10.77 -12.74 8.42
CA THR A 59 -11.20 -12.52 7.04
C THR A 59 -11.04 -13.81 6.28
N VAL A 60 -11.89 -13.98 5.26
CA VAL A 60 -11.84 -15.14 4.37
C VAL A 60 -11.76 -14.66 2.93
N GLY A 61 -11.06 -15.42 2.10
CA GLY A 61 -11.10 -15.27 0.65
C GLY A 61 -12.45 -15.72 0.08
N LEU A 62 -12.64 -15.49 -1.23
CA LEU A 62 -13.84 -15.95 -1.95
C LEU A 62 -13.99 -17.47 -1.95
N ASP A 63 -12.90 -18.21 -1.75
CA ASP A 63 -12.86 -19.66 -1.59
C ASP A 63 -13.13 -20.12 -0.15
N MET A 64 -13.60 -19.19 0.71
CA MET A 64 -13.88 -19.40 2.13
C MET A 64 -12.65 -19.76 2.97
N ARG A 65 -11.43 -19.68 2.41
CA ARG A 65 -10.21 -19.92 3.17
C ARG A 65 -9.88 -18.70 4.03
N PRO A 66 -9.58 -18.89 5.33
CA PRO A 66 -9.10 -17.78 6.16
C PRO A 66 -7.87 -17.11 5.55
N THR A 67 -7.92 -15.79 5.44
CA THR A 67 -6.81 -14.95 4.98
C THR A 67 -6.14 -14.19 6.13
N TYR A 68 -6.85 -14.04 7.25
CA TYR A 68 -6.34 -13.43 8.48
C TYR A 68 -7.17 -13.93 9.67
N MET A 69 -6.52 -14.08 10.83
CA MET A 69 -7.16 -14.27 12.13
C MET A 69 -6.43 -13.44 13.19
N SER A 70 -7.18 -12.77 14.05
CA SER A 70 -6.63 -11.98 15.15
C SER A 70 -6.06 -12.86 16.28
N PRO A 71 -5.07 -12.38 17.04
CA PRO A 71 -4.48 -13.13 18.16
C PRO A 71 -5.46 -13.43 19.31
N SER A 72 -6.60 -12.74 19.37
CA SER A 72 -7.65 -13.03 20.34
C SER A 72 -8.21 -14.44 20.21
N ILE A 73 -8.10 -15.09 19.04
CA ILE A 73 -8.55 -16.48 18.84
C ILE A 73 -7.90 -17.44 19.84
N THR A 74 -6.63 -17.19 20.20
CA THR A 74 -5.90 -18.00 21.18
C THR A 74 -6.48 -17.88 22.57
N ARG A 75 -6.88 -16.66 22.96
CA ARG A 75 -7.48 -16.44 24.29
C ARG A 75 -8.92 -16.95 24.36
N LEU A 76 -9.67 -16.84 23.26
CA LEU A 76 -11.09 -17.18 23.22
C LEU A 76 -11.34 -18.68 23.00
N LEU A 77 -10.58 -19.32 22.12
CA LEU A 77 -10.80 -20.71 21.71
C LEU A 77 -9.68 -21.66 22.13
N GLY A 78 -8.54 -21.14 22.60
CA GLY A 78 -7.41 -21.96 23.07
C GLY A 78 -6.50 -22.52 21.97
N TYR A 79 -6.76 -22.21 20.70
CA TYR A 79 -5.91 -22.61 19.57
C TYR A 79 -4.91 -21.51 19.21
N SER A 80 -3.71 -21.88 18.77
CA SER A 80 -2.84 -20.90 18.11
C SER A 80 -3.51 -20.34 16.84
N VAL A 81 -3.07 -19.17 16.39
CA VAL A 81 -3.57 -18.57 15.14
C VAL A 81 -3.34 -19.53 13.97
N GLU A 82 -2.16 -20.14 13.90
CA GLU A 82 -1.78 -21.11 12.87
C GLU A 82 -2.66 -22.36 12.91
N GLU A 83 -2.94 -22.88 14.11
CA GLU A 83 -3.82 -24.05 14.29
C GLU A 83 -5.26 -23.74 13.85
N ALA A 84 -5.78 -22.58 14.24
CA ALA A 84 -7.12 -22.13 13.87
C ALA A 84 -7.27 -21.97 12.35
N MET A 85 -6.27 -21.37 11.69
CA MET A 85 -6.25 -21.20 10.23
C MET A 85 -6.31 -22.55 9.48
N VAL A 86 -5.66 -23.59 9.99
CA VAL A 86 -5.66 -24.93 9.37
C VAL A 86 -6.95 -25.71 9.66
N LYS A 87 -7.52 -25.56 10.86
CA LYS A 87 -8.75 -26.27 11.26
C LYS A 87 -9.97 -25.84 10.46
N THR A 88 -10.12 -24.54 10.18
CA THR A 88 -11.22 -24.03 9.35
C THR A 88 -11.18 -24.55 7.90
N MET A 89 -10.05 -25.08 7.43
CA MET A 89 -9.95 -25.69 6.10
C MET A 89 -10.46 -27.15 6.05
N LYS A 90 -10.82 -27.76 7.19
CA LYS A 90 -11.12 -29.20 7.31
C LYS A 90 -12.59 -29.52 7.64
N GLU A 91 -13.46 -28.53 7.70
CA GLU A 91 -14.92 -28.68 7.82
C GLU A 91 -15.61 -28.17 6.55
#